data_AF-A0A917CHD7-F1
#
_entry.id   AF-A0A917CHD7-F1
#
_cell.length_a   1.000
_cell.length_b   1.000
_cell.length_c   1.000
_cell.angle_alpha   90.00
_cell.angle_beta   90.00
_cell.angle_gamma   90.00
#
_symmetry.space_group_name_H-M   'P 1'
#
loop_
_entity.id
_entity.type
_entity.pdbx_description
1 polymer ?
#
loop_
_entity_poly.entity_id
_entity_poly.type
_entity_poly.pdbx_seq_one_letter_code
_entity_poly.pdbx_strand_id
1 'polypeptide(L)'
;MAYIAKTDWTAANGIGAVDVNKWEQGIADAHTTADAALPAASYTAADVLAKLLTVDGAGSGLDAEMVSKYGLGTIAAAVPGNDWNQAIVTGFYMAQNATNQPTVAGAHSWKYGIVVQHNDKYALQKLTDFDNVASWVRIGREVGGVLTWGTWKRVFDENVIRINAGVLEFNDGGTWKVAGGVKNVQRGLASIASGATEVNVTIAAVNLSKAYVNPLTVPTGYTIDAQLTSTTNLYIRVRGITGGFVDISWEVVEFY
;
A
#
# COMPACT_ATOMS: atom_id res chain seq x y z
N MET A 1 -68.52 6.16 36.98
CA MET A 1 -68.42 6.61 38.39
C MET A 1 -67.28 5.83 39.04
N ALA A 2 -66.37 6.49 39.75
CA ALA A 2 -65.26 5.80 40.41
C ALA A 2 -65.78 4.92 41.56
N TYR A 3 -65.32 3.66 41.61
CA TYR A 3 -65.66 2.71 42.65
C TYR A 3 -65.05 3.14 43.99
N ILE A 4 -65.89 3.37 45.01
CA ILE A 4 -65.45 3.59 46.39
C ILE A 4 -65.59 2.25 47.11
N ALA A 5 -64.47 1.63 47.44
CA ALA A 5 -64.45 0.36 48.16
C ALA A 5 -65.10 0.52 49.54
N LYS A 6 -66.07 -0.33 49.86
CA LYS A 6 -66.61 -0.45 51.22
C LYS A 6 -65.57 -1.10 52.12
N THR A 7 -65.18 -0.40 53.18
CA THR A 7 -64.21 -0.85 54.19
C THR A 7 -64.87 -1.57 55.37
N ASP A 8 -66.19 -1.75 55.33
CA ASP A 8 -67.02 -2.24 56.44
C ASP A 8 -67.72 -3.58 56.13
N TRP A 9 -66.95 -4.57 55.65
CA TRP A 9 -67.43 -5.96 55.51
C TRP A 9 -67.67 -6.58 56.89
N THR A 10 -68.84 -6.36 57.47
CA THR A 10 -69.31 -7.12 58.63
C THR A 10 -70.16 -8.29 58.16
N ALA A 11 -69.87 -9.49 58.66
CA ALA A 11 -70.49 -10.76 58.26
C ALA A 11 -71.97 -10.91 58.71
N ALA A 12 -72.65 -9.82 59.06
CA ALA A 12 -73.93 -9.86 59.76
C ALA A 12 -75.17 -9.95 58.84
N ASN A 13 -75.02 -9.76 57.53
CA ASN A 13 -76.10 -9.92 56.56
C ASN A 13 -75.68 -10.96 55.52
N GLY A 14 -76.49 -12.00 55.34
CA GLY A 14 -76.20 -13.08 54.39
C GLY A 14 -75.92 -12.55 52.99
N ILE A 15 -75.02 -13.23 52.27
CA ILE A 15 -74.59 -12.85 50.91
C ILE A 15 -75.83 -12.78 50.01
N GLY A 16 -76.18 -11.58 49.54
CA GLY A 16 -77.32 -11.37 48.65
C GLY A 16 -76.90 -11.41 47.18
N ALA A 17 -77.89 -11.49 46.28
CA ALA A 17 -77.66 -11.44 44.82
C ALA A 17 -76.87 -10.18 44.39
N VAL A 18 -77.03 -9.06 45.11
CA VAL A 18 -76.29 -7.82 44.87
C VAL A 18 -74.79 -7.97 45.15
N ASP A 19 -74.40 -8.80 46.12
CA ASP A 19 -73.00 -9.01 46.48
C ASP A 19 -72.31 -9.94 45.46
N VAL A 20 -73.02 -10.95 44.97
CA VAL A 20 -72.57 -11.83 43.89
C VAL A 20 -72.35 -11.05 42.59
N ASN A 21 -73.29 -10.21 42.19
CA ASN A 21 -73.17 -9.36 40.99
C ASN A 21 -71.95 -8.42 41.06
N LYS A 22 -71.59 -7.92 42.25
CA LYS A 22 -70.41 -7.07 42.44
C LYS A 22 -69.11 -7.85 42.29
N TRP A 23 -69.07 -9.09 42.77
CA TRP A 23 -67.90 -9.95 42.58
C TRP A 23 -67.71 -10.31 41.11
N GLU A 24 -68.80 -10.64 40.41
CA GLU A 24 -68.77 -10.88 38.96
C GLU A 24 -68.24 -9.66 38.20
N GLN A 25 -68.72 -8.46 38.55
CA GLN A 25 -68.22 -7.22 37.96
C GLN A 25 -66.74 -6.99 38.27
N GLY A 26 -66.30 -7.16 39.53
CA GLY A 26 -64.91 -6.98 39.91
C GLY A 26 -63.96 -7.97 39.23
N ILE A 27 -64.41 -9.22 39.03
CA ILE A 27 -63.66 -10.24 38.29
C ILE A 27 -63.59 -9.87 36.80
N ALA A 28 -64.69 -9.39 36.20
CA ALA A 28 -64.71 -8.93 34.82
C ALA A 28 -63.80 -7.72 34.58
N ASP A 29 -63.80 -6.76 35.52
CA ASP A 29 -62.94 -5.58 35.46
C ASP A 29 -61.46 -5.97 35.60
N ALA A 30 -61.14 -6.91 36.49
CA ALA A 30 -59.79 -7.45 36.65
C ALA A 30 -59.32 -8.20 35.39
N HIS A 31 -60.18 -9.01 34.78
CA HIS A 31 -59.88 -9.74 33.54
C HIS A 31 -59.63 -8.76 32.39
N THR A 32 -60.52 -7.76 32.22
CA THR A 32 -60.37 -6.69 31.23
C THR A 32 -59.07 -5.92 31.42
N THR A 33 -58.69 -5.64 32.66
CA THR A 33 -57.43 -4.95 32.98
C THR A 33 -56.21 -5.82 32.67
N ALA A 34 -56.25 -7.12 32.99
CA ALA A 34 -55.17 -8.06 32.72
C ALA A 34 -54.99 -8.30 31.20
N ASP A 35 -56.09 -8.44 30.46
CA ASP A 35 -56.09 -8.59 29.01
C ASP A 35 -55.55 -7.34 28.30
N ALA A 36 -55.78 -6.15 28.85
CA ALA A 36 -55.20 -4.90 28.35
C ALA A 36 -53.72 -4.73 28.71
N ALA A 37 -53.22 -5.41 29.75
CA ALA A 37 -51.82 -5.36 30.15
C ALA A 37 -50.91 -6.21 29.23
N LEU A 38 -51.44 -7.28 28.60
CA LEU A 38 -50.68 -8.15 27.70
C LEU A 38 -50.23 -7.45 26.39
N PRO A 39 -51.06 -6.63 25.71
CA PRO A 39 -50.66 -5.82 24.55
C PRO A 39 -49.62 -4.73 24.88
N ALA A 40 -49.54 -4.27 26.13
CA ALA A 40 -48.45 -3.39 26.56
C ALA A 40 -47.12 -4.15 26.72
N ALA A 41 -47.16 -5.48 26.84
CA ALA A 41 -46.00 -6.37 26.86
C ALA A 41 -45.62 -6.92 25.48
N SER A 42 -46.47 -6.78 24.45
CA SER A 42 -46.16 -7.19 23.08
C SER A 42 -45.29 -6.13 22.39
N TYR A 43 -44.02 -6.10 22.75
CA TYR A 43 -43.00 -5.49 21.91
C TYR A 43 -43.06 -6.16 20.53
N THR A 44 -43.56 -5.44 19.52
CA THR A 44 -43.47 -5.93 18.15
C THR A 44 -42.00 -5.90 17.71
N ALA A 45 -41.64 -6.69 16.70
CA ALA A 45 -40.31 -6.60 16.11
C ALA A 45 -39.97 -5.18 15.62
N ALA A 46 -40.98 -4.42 15.19
CA ALA A 46 -40.84 -3.01 14.81
C ALA A 46 -40.56 -2.11 16.03
N ASP A 47 -41.22 -2.34 17.18
CA ASP A 47 -40.95 -1.60 18.41
C ASP A 47 -39.54 -1.88 18.94
N VAL A 48 -39.10 -3.14 18.87
CA VAL A 48 -37.73 -3.54 19.22
C VAL A 48 -36.74 -2.85 18.29
N LEU A 49 -36.97 -2.86 16.97
CA LEU A 49 -36.10 -2.21 15.99
C LEU A 49 -36.04 -0.69 16.22
N ALA A 50 -37.18 -0.04 16.43
CA ALA A 50 -37.24 1.40 16.67
C ALA A 50 -36.45 1.79 17.93
N LYS A 51 -36.58 1.02 19.02
CA LYS A 51 -35.79 1.23 20.23
C LYS A 51 -34.31 0.94 20.00
N LEU A 52 -33.97 -0.08 19.22
CA LEU A 52 -32.58 -0.43 18.95
C LEU A 52 -31.89 0.60 18.05
N LEU A 53 -32.62 1.26 17.15
CA LEU A 53 -32.10 2.39 16.38
C LEU A 53 -31.85 3.62 17.27
N THR A 54 -32.65 3.84 18.31
CA THR A 54 -32.40 4.97 19.24
C THR A 54 -31.18 4.77 20.12
N VAL A 55 -30.64 3.54 20.21
CA VAL A 55 -29.37 3.28 20.89
C VAL A 55 -28.19 3.29 19.93
N ASP A 56 -28.38 3.60 18.65
CA ASP A 56 -27.30 3.84 17.70
C ASP A 56 -26.99 5.35 17.64
N GLY A 57 -25.76 5.74 17.94
CA GLY A 57 -25.36 7.15 18.02
C GLY A 57 -24.22 7.45 19.00
N ALA A 58 -23.76 8.70 19.01
CA ALA A 58 -22.64 9.12 19.85
C ALA A 58 -22.93 8.91 21.35
N GLY A 59 -22.08 8.14 22.03
CA GLY A 59 -22.16 7.90 23.48
C GLY A 59 -23.00 6.70 23.92
N SER A 60 -23.60 5.94 22.99
CA SER A 60 -24.38 4.75 23.32
C SER A 60 -23.54 3.50 23.64
N GLY A 61 -22.28 3.44 23.16
CA GLY A 61 -21.46 2.24 23.19
C GLY A 61 -21.93 1.13 22.24
N LEU A 62 -23.06 1.35 21.55
CA LEU A 62 -23.61 0.53 20.48
C LEU A 62 -23.53 1.35 19.20
N ASP A 63 -22.46 1.16 18.44
CA ASP A 63 -22.27 1.82 17.15
C ASP A 63 -22.43 0.77 16.06
N ALA A 64 -23.64 0.65 15.51
CA ALA A 64 -23.93 -0.30 14.44
C ALA A 64 -23.31 0.11 13.09
N GLU A 65 -22.74 1.32 13.01
CA GLU A 65 -22.27 1.98 11.79
C GLU A 65 -20.79 2.43 11.86
N MET A 66 -20.06 2.10 12.93
CA MET A 66 -18.71 2.66 13.17
C MET A 66 -17.79 2.30 12.03
N VAL A 67 -17.98 1.09 11.52
CA VAL A 67 -17.19 0.48 10.47
C VAL A 67 -17.56 1.12 9.11
N SER A 68 -18.85 1.35 8.83
CA SER A 68 -19.30 1.87 7.53
C SER A 68 -18.92 3.32 7.27
N LYS A 69 -18.84 4.16 8.32
CA LYS A 69 -18.41 5.57 8.23
C LYS A 69 -16.98 5.76 7.72
N TYR A 70 -16.15 4.71 7.80
CA TYR A 70 -14.77 4.71 7.30
C TYR A 70 -14.64 4.03 5.92
N GLY A 71 -15.75 3.78 5.22
CA GLY A 71 -15.76 3.02 3.97
C GLY A 71 -15.41 1.54 4.18
N LEU A 72 -15.43 1.06 5.43
CA LEU A 72 -15.19 -0.34 5.74
C LEU A 72 -16.55 -1.06 5.71
N GLY A 73 -16.64 -2.17 4.96
CA GLY A 73 -17.89 -2.93 4.82
C GLY A 73 -18.86 -2.42 3.74
N THR A 74 -18.44 -1.46 2.90
CA THR A 74 -19.17 -1.01 1.69
C THR A 74 -18.18 -0.63 0.58
N ILE A 75 -18.63 0.04 -0.48
CA ILE A 75 -17.73 0.64 -1.49
C ILE A 75 -16.85 1.72 -0.85
N ALA A 76 -15.66 1.97 -1.42
CA ALA A 76 -14.76 3.00 -0.92
C ALA A 76 -15.44 4.38 -0.86
N ALA A 77 -15.19 5.14 0.21
CA ALA A 77 -15.78 6.46 0.40
C ALA A 77 -15.21 7.47 -0.61
N ALA A 78 -16.02 8.45 -1.03
CA ALA A 78 -15.48 9.57 -1.81
C ALA A 78 -14.51 10.38 -0.95
N VAL A 79 -13.39 10.82 -1.53
CA VAL A 79 -12.46 11.74 -0.86
C VAL A 79 -13.18 13.06 -0.52
N PRO A 80 -13.11 13.56 0.73
CA PRO A 80 -13.74 14.81 1.12
C PRO A 80 -13.28 15.99 0.25
N GLY A 81 -14.23 16.81 -0.20
CA GLY A 81 -13.95 17.98 -1.04
C GLY A 81 -13.29 17.66 -2.40
N ASN A 82 -13.23 16.39 -2.82
CA ASN A 82 -12.45 15.91 -3.96
C ASN A 82 -10.97 16.38 -3.90
N ASP A 83 -10.40 16.40 -2.69
CA ASP A 83 -9.02 16.79 -2.43
C ASP A 83 -8.36 15.77 -1.49
N TRP A 84 -7.32 15.09 -1.97
CA TRP A 84 -6.59 14.11 -1.16
C TRP A 84 -5.96 14.71 0.10
N ASN A 85 -5.78 16.02 0.20
CA ASN A 85 -5.32 16.64 1.43
C ASN A 85 -6.37 16.62 2.55
N GLN A 86 -7.66 16.51 2.23
CA GLN A 86 -8.77 16.50 3.20
C GLN A 86 -9.12 15.09 3.70
N ALA A 87 -8.63 14.04 3.04
CA ALA A 87 -8.78 12.66 3.51
C ALA A 87 -7.82 12.37 4.68
N ILE A 88 -8.19 12.84 5.88
CA ILE A 88 -7.38 12.79 7.10
C ILE A 88 -7.85 11.75 8.12
N VAL A 89 -9.03 11.16 7.89
CA VAL A 89 -9.64 10.15 8.76
C VAL A 89 -9.27 8.76 8.24
N THR A 90 -9.05 7.79 9.15
CA THR A 90 -8.78 6.41 8.77
C THR A 90 -9.90 5.83 7.90
N GLY A 91 -9.57 5.17 6.79
CA GLY A 91 -10.57 4.53 5.93
C GLY A 91 -10.08 4.16 4.54
N PHE A 92 -11.01 3.61 3.75
CA PHE A 92 -10.83 3.33 2.32
C PHE A 92 -11.54 4.39 1.48
N TYR A 93 -10.82 4.97 0.54
CA TYR A 93 -11.26 6.11 -0.25
C TYR A 93 -11.10 5.86 -1.75
N MET A 94 -11.89 6.59 -2.54
CA MET A 94 -11.73 6.70 -3.98
C MET A 94 -11.99 8.13 -4.45
N ALA A 95 -11.36 8.52 -5.55
CA ALA A 95 -11.66 9.80 -6.20
C ALA A 95 -11.30 9.79 -7.67
N GLN A 96 -11.95 10.68 -8.42
CA GLN A 96 -11.66 10.97 -9.81
C GLN A 96 -11.14 12.40 -9.93
N ASN A 97 -9.97 12.57 -10.56
CA ASN A 97 -9.38 13.89 -10.80
C ASN A 97 -9.37 14.79 -9.54
N ALA A 98 -9.11 14.19 -8.38
CA ALA A 98 -9.04 14.93 -7.13
C ALA A 98 -7.82 15.85 -7.12
N THR A 99 -7.97 16.99 -6.46
CA THR A 99 -6.83 17.87 -6.18
C THR A 99 -5.80 17.09 -5.32
N ASN A 100 -4.52 17.41 -5.51
CA ASN A 100 -3.41 16.76 -4.81
C ASN A 100 -3.28 15.25 -5.06
N GLN A 101 -3.89 14.71 -6.12
CA GLN A 101 -3.63 13.32 -6.55
C GLN A 101 -2.27 13.20 -7.25
N PRO A 102 -1.54 12.09 -7.05
CA PRO A 102 -0.35 11.79 -7.84
C PRO A 102 -0.73 11.34 -9.26
N THR A 103 0.16 11.59 -10.22
CA THR A 103 0.00 11.13 -11.61
C THR A 103 1.35 10.69 -12.19
N VAL A 104 1.29 9.77 -13.15
CA VAL A 104 2.39 9.36 -14.02
C VAL A 104 1.83 9.13 -15.42
N ALA A 105 2.69 9.05 -16.44
CA ALA A 105 2.27 8.72 -17.79
C ALA A 105 1.48 7.40 -17.80
N GLY A 106 0.31 7.41 -18.45
CA GLY A 106 -0.60 6.25 -18.53
C GLY A 106 -1.53 6.07 -17.34
N ALA A 107 -1.38 6.82 -16.24
CA ALA A 107 -2.26 6.69 -15.08
C ALA A 107 -3.70 7.12 -15.41
N HIS A 108 -4.68 6.38 -14.88
CA HIS A 108 -6.10 6.67 -15.04
C HIS A 108 -6.52 7.94 -14.29
N SER A 109 -7.73 8.45 -14.52
CA SER A 109 -8.27 9.58 -13.75
C SER A 109 -8.70 9.20 -12.33
N TRP A 110 -9.04 7.93 -12.12
CA TRP A 110 -9.46 7.39 -10.82
C TRP A 110 -8.30 6.86 -10.00
N LYS A 111 -8.42 6.95 -8.67
CA LYS A 111 -7.49 6.41 -7.68
C LYS A 111 -8.25 5.73 -6.56
N TYR A 112 -7.73 4.60 -6.10
CA TYR A 112 -8.11 3.99 -4.82
C TYR A 112 -7.10 4.41 -3.75
N GLY A 113 -7.54 4.65 -2.53
CA GLY A 113 -6.67 5.07 -1.44
C GLY A 113 -7.01 4.45 -0.10
N ILE A 114 -5.98 4.25 0.70
CA ILE A 114 -6.07 3.88 2.11
C ILE A 114 -5.48 5.03 2.90
N VAL A 115 -6.25 5.56 3.84
CA VAL A 115 -5.81 6.55 4.82
C VAL A 115 -5.69 5.86 6.17
N VAL A 116 -4.58 6.06 6.85
CA VAL A 116 -4.39 5.62 8.24
C VAL A 116 -4.02 6.83 9.06
N GLN A 117 -4.96 7.31 9.86
CA GLN A 117 -4.69 8.35 10.85
C GLN A 117 -4.03 7.69 12.06
N HIS A 118 -2.82 8.14 12.40
CA HIS A 118 -2.16 7.71 13.64
C HIS A 118 -2.68 8.51 14.83
N ASN A 119 -2.82 9.83 14.67
CA ASN A 119 -3.46 10.77 15.60
C ASN A 119 -3.77 12.10 14.88
N ASP A 120 -4.06 13.15 15.63
CA ASP A 120 -4.29 14.52 15.14
C ASP A 120 -3.06 15.15 14.45
N LYS A 121 -1.87 14.59 14.67
CA LYS A 121 -0.59 15.11 14.16
C LYS A 121 0.01 14.32 13.00
N TYR A 122 -0.42 13.08 12.80
CA TYR A 122 0.22 12.19 11.84
C TYR A 122 -0.79 11.32 11.11
N ALA A 123 -0.63 11.24 9.79
CA ALA A 123 -1.41 10.35 8.95
C ALA A 123 -0.57 9.78 7.81
N LEU A 124 -0.97 8.62 7.30
CA LEU A 124 -0.40 7.98 6.13
C LEU A 124 -1.48 7.88 5.06
N GLN A 125 -1.08 8.09 3.81
CA GLN A 125 -1.90 7.78 2.64
C GLN A 125 -1.14 6.85 1.71
N LYS A 126 -1.83 5.81 1.23
CA LYS A 126 -1.39 4.93 0.15
C LYS A 126 -2.42 4.97 -0.96
N LEU A 127 -2.01 5.24 -2.19
CA LEU A 127 -2.88 5.27 -3.36
C LEU A 127 -2.43 4.24 -4.38
N THR A 128 -3.38 3.65 -5.08
CA THR A 128 -3.16 2.80 -6.26
C THR A 128 -3.99 3.36 -7.41
N ASP A 129 -3.36 3.42 -8.58
CA ASP A 129 -4.04 3.75 -9.83
C ASP A 129 -5.14 2.75 -10.16
N PHE A 130 -6.26 3.22 -10.72
CA PHE A 130 -7.39 2.35 -11.07
C PHE A 130 -7.00 1.24 -12.06
N ASP A 131 -6.14 1.55 -13.04
CA ASP A 131 -5.62 0.59 -14.02
C ASP A 131 -4.33 -0.10 -13.52
N ASN A 132 -4.01 0.04 -12.23
CA ASN A 132 -2.82 -0.52 -11.59
C ASN A 132 -1.49 -0.09 -12.23
N VAL A 133 -1.45 1.10 -12.87
CA VAL A 133 -0.24 1.62 -13.54
C VAL A 133 0.86 1.99 -12.54
N ALA A 134 0.49 2.44 -11.34
CA ALA A 134 1.41 2.77 -10.28
C ALA A 134 0.70 2.84 -8.91
N SER A 135 1.51 2.74 -7.86
CA SER A 135 1.10 3.05 -6.48
C SER A 135 2.00 4.11 -5.86
N TRP A 136 1.45 4.85 -4.89
CA TRP A 136 2.14 5.93 -4.19
C TRP A 136 1.89 5.88 -2.69
N VAL A 137 2.82 6.41 -1.92
CA VAL A 137 2.68 6.64 -0.48
C VAL A 137 3.10 8.06 -0.13
N ARG A 138 2.45 8.67 0.85
CA ARG A 138 2.93 9.89 1.51
C ARG A 138 2.55 9.90 2.99
N ILE A 139 3.21 10.77 3.73
CA ILE A 139 2.95 11.01 5.15
C ILE A 139 2.52 12.46 5.34
N GLY A 140 1.48 12.66 6.14
CA GLY A 140 1.06 13.95 6.68
C GLY A 140 1.65 14.15 8.08
N ARG A 141 2.10 15.38 8.36
CA ARG A 141 2.60 15.80 9.67
C ARG A 141 1.99 17.15 10.02
N GLU A 142 1.64 17.35 11.27
CA GLU A 142 1.18 18.64 11.76
C GLU A 142 2.31 19.67 11.72
N VAL A 143 1.99 20.84 11.18
CA VAL A 143 2.85 22.03 11.15
C VAL A 143 1.96 23.23 11.45
N GLY A 144 2.14 23.86 12.61
CA GLY A 144 1.40 25.06 12.99
C GLY A 144 -0.08 24.81 13.29
N GLY A 145 -0.42 23.66 13.85
CA GLY A 145 -1.78 23.23 14.19
C GLY A 145 -2.56 22.63 13.03
N VAL A 146 -1.94 22.46 11.85
CA VAL A 146 -2.59 21.95 10.64
C VAL A 146 -1.82 20.76 10.09
N LEU A 147 -2.54 19.66 9.80
CA LEU A 147 -1.95 18.50 9.12
C LEU A 147 -1.52 18.88 7.70
N THR A 148 -0.21 18.88 7.46
CA THR A 148 0.41 19.22 6.19
C THR A 148 0.96 17.97 5.51
N TRP A 149 0.67 17.78 4.22
CA TRP A 149 1.07 16.59 3.47
C TRP A 149 2.45 16.73 2.83
N GLY A 150 3.28 15.70 2.98
CA GLY A 150 4.51 15.57 2.22
C GLY A 150 4.28 15.25 0.74
N THR A 151 5.36 15.24 -0.04
CA THR A 151 5.31 14.84 -1.45
C THR A 151 4.97 13.34 -1.59
N TRP A 152 4.23 13.01 -2.64
CA TRP A 152 3.98 11.62 -3.03
C TRP A 152 5.29 10.92 -3.40
N LYS A 153 5.49 9.71 -2.87
CA LYS A 153 6.56 8.80 -3.24
C LYS A 153 5.96 7.64 -4.02
N ARG A 154 6.37 7.47 -5.27
CA ARG A 154 5.98 6.31 -6.09
C ARG A 154 6.64 5.06 -5.54
N VAL A 155 5.87 3.98 -5.41
CA VAL A 155 6.39 2.64 -5.10
C VAL A 155 6.97 2.06 -6.38
N PHE A 156 8.19 1.51 -6.30
CA PHE A 156 8.79 0.84 -7.45
C PHE A 156 8.14 -0.53 -7.67
N ASP A 157 7.80 -0.80 -8.92
CA ASP A 157 7.16 -2.01 -9.41
C ASP A 157 7.89 -2.49 -10.67
N GLU A 158 7.40 -3.58 -11.27
CA GLU A 158 7.99 -4.19 -12.48
C GLU A 158 7.93 -3.28 -13.72
N ASN A 159 7.14 -2.19 -13.70
CA ASN A 159 7.12 -1.20 -14.77
C ASN A 159 8.25 -0.17 -14.63
N VAL A 160 8.89 -0.08 -13.46
CA VAL A 160 9.98 0.86 -13.17
C VAL A 160 11.32 0.16 -13.02
N ILE A 161 11.36 -1.05 -12.47
CA ILE A 161 12.60 -1.82 -12.26
C ILE A 161 12.35 -3.28 -12.65
N ARG A 162 13.30 -3.88 -13.38
CA ARG A 162 13.22 -5.30 -13.74
C ARG A 162 14.60 -5.95 -13.85
N ILE A 163 14.61 -7.28 -13.91
CA ILE A 163 15.76 -8.03 -14.40
C ILE A 163 15.48 -8.46 -15.83
N ASN A 164 16.38 -8.13 -16.75
CA ASN A 164 16.30 -8.52 -18.14
C ASN A 164 17.64 -9.12 -18.56
N ALA A 165 17.63 -10.34 -19.11
CA ALA A 165 18.84 -11.08 -19.47
C ALA A 165 19.92 -11.13 -18.36
N GLY A 166 19.49 -11.23 -17.09
CA GLY A 166 20.39 -11.29 -15.93
C GLY A 166 20.91 -9.94 -15.43
N VAL A 167 20.43 -8.83 -16.00
CA VAL A 167 20.88 -7.46 -15.69
C VAL A 167 19.75 -6.65 -15.09
N LEU A 168 20.07 -5.87 -14.06
CA LEU A 168 19.14 -4.91 -13.46
C LEU A 168 18.94 -3.74 -14.42
N GLU A 169 17.69 -3.50 -14.81
CA GLU A 169 17.27 -2.36 -15.62
C GLU A 169 16.27 -1.50 -14.85
N PHE A 170 16.29 -0.20 -15.13
CA PHE A 170 15.28 0.75 -14.69
C PHE A 170 14.66 1.46 -15.89
N ASN A 171 13.39 1.79 -15.81
CA ASN A 171 12.67 2.55 -16.84
C ASN A 171 12.70 4.04 -16.49
N ASP A 172 13.23 4.86 -17.38
CA ASP A 172 13.35 6.32 -17.19
C ASP A 172 12.15 7.13 -17.69
N GLY A 173 11.02 6.46 -17.95
CA GLY A 173 9.79 7.08 -18.47
C GLY A 173 9.51 6.79 -19.93
N GLY A 174 10.20 5.81 -20.51
CA GLY A 174 9.99 5.37 -21.89
C GLY A 174 11.06 4.41 -22.39
N THR A 175 12.24 4.40 -21.77
CA THR A 175 13.34 3.51 -22.17
C THR A 175 13.87 2.73 -20.96
N TRP A 176 14.04 1.42 -21.16
CA TRP A 176 14.75 0.59 -20.20
C TRP A 176 16.25 0.82 -20.30
N LYS A 177 16.86 1.18 -19.17
CA LYS A 177 18.28 1.45 -19.03
C LYS A 177 18.90 0.49 -18.04
N VAL A 178 20.06 -0.03 -18.39
CA VAL A 178 20.84 -0.86 -17.46
C VAL A 178 21.33 -0.01 -16.29
N ALA A 179 21.20 -0.52 -15.07
CA ALA A 179 21.62 0.14 -13.83
C ALA A 179 23.15 0.17 -13.62
N GLY A 180 23.93 -0.31 -14.60
CA GLY A 180 25.38 -0.43 -14.58
C GLY A 180 25.85 -1.89 -14.47
N GLY A 181 27.11 -2.07 -14.06
CA GLY A 181 27.73 -3.40 -13.88
C GLY A 181 28.57 -3.86 -15.07
N VAL A 182 29.15 -5.05 -14.92
CA VAL A 182 29.98 -5.69 -15.95
C VAL A 182 29.08 -6.19 -17.07
N LYS A 183 29.32 -5.71 -18.29
CA LYS A 183 28.64 -6.12 -19.51
C LYS A 183 29.29 -7.36 -20.12
N ASN A 184 30.62 -7.36 -20.21
CA ASN A 184 31.36 -8.45 -20.82
C ASN A 184 32.77 -8.56 -20.23
N VAL A 185 33.30 -9.78 -20.15
CA VAL A 185 34.70 -10.03 -19.81
C VAL A 185 35.30 -10.94 -20.87
N GLN A 186 36.28 -10.42 -21.60
CA GLN A 186 37.07 -11.21 -22.53
C GLN A 186 38.39 -11.57 -21.87
N ARG A 187 38.86 -12.81 -22.09
CA ARG A 187 40.12 -13.29 -21.54
C ARG A 187 40.92 -13.99 -22.63
N GLY A 188 42.23 -13.99 -22.50
CA GLY A 188 43.09 -14.75 -23.38
C GLY A 188 44.54 -14.76 -22.94
N LEU A 189 45.36 -15.41 -23.78
CA LEU A 189 46.80 -15.45 -23.66
C LEU A 189 47.39 -14.75 -24.89
N ALA A 190 48.38 -13.89 -24.68
CA ALA A 190 49.17 -13.30 -25.75
C ALA A 190 50.64 -13.70 -25.58
N SER A 191 51.22 -14.28 -26.63
CA SER A 191 52.61 -14.71 -26.65
C SER A 191 53.44 -13.76 -27.52
N ILE A 192 54.49 -13.18 -26.95
CA ILE A 192 55.42 -12.31 -27.67
C ILE A 192 56.74 -13.06 -27.84
N ALA A 193 57.14 -13.26 -29.10
CA ALA A 193 58.36 -13.98 -29.45
C ALA A 193 59.63 -13.20 -29.16
N SER A 194 60.74 -13.92 -28.96
CA SER A 194 62.08 -13.34 -28.83
C SER A 194 62.39 -12.41 -30.00
N GLY A 195 62.74 -11.15 -29.71
CA GLY A 195 63.04 -10.12 -30.71
C GLY A 195 61.85 -9.25 -31.12
N ALA A 196 60.62 -9.61 -30.75
CA ALA A 196 59.45 -8.73 -30.84
C ALA A 196 59.27 -7.96 -29.53
N THR A 197 58.71 -6.74 -29.58
CA THR A 197 58.43 -5.93 -28.38
C THR A 197 56.95 -5.68 -28.15
N GLU A 198 56.09 -6.12 -29.07
CA GLU A 198 54.66 -5.84 -29.05
C GLU A 198 53.87 -6.91 -29.80
N VAL A 199 52.58 -7.02 -29.45
CA VAL A 199 51.61 -7.85 -30.13
C VAL A 199 50.26 -7.15 -30.14
N ASN A 200 49.53 -7.32 -31.25
CA ASN A 200 48.14 -6.92 -31.38
C ASN A 200 47.26 -8.16 -31.23
N VAL A 201 46.34 -8.11 -30.28
CA VAL A 201 45.37 -9.17 -30.01
C VAL A 201 44.01 -8.70 -30.52
N THR A 202 43.46 -9.43 -31.49
CA THR A 202 42.07 -9.22 -31.93
C THR A 202 41.13 -9.69 -30.82
N ILE A 203 40.26 -8.79 -30.39
CA ILE A 203 39.22 -9.05 -29.39
C ILE A 203 37.84 -8.75 -30.01
N ALA A 204 36.77 -9.27 -29.41
CA ALA A 204 35.42 -8.84 -29.75
C ALA A 204 35.24 -7.36 -29.41
N ALA A 205 34.36 -6.68 -30.15
CA ALA A 205 34.16 -5.24 -30.02
C ALA A 205 33.77 -4.84 -28.57
N VAL A 206 34.44 -3.83 -28.01
CA VAL A 206 34.12 -3.20 -26.71
C VAL A 206 33.97 -1.69 -26.84
N ASN A 207 33.22 -1.06 -25.93
CA ASN A 207 33.18 0.39 -25.80
C ASN A 207 34.42 0.93 -25.06
N LEU A 208 35.26 1.69 -25.76
CA LEU A 208 36.53 2.22 -25.22
C LEU A 208 36.38 3.13 -24.00
N SER A 209 35.26 3.88 -23.88
CA SER A 209 35.03 4.75 -22.71
C SER A 209 34.49 4.00 -21.50
N LYS A 210 34.13 2.73 -21.68
CA LYS A 210 33.55 1.85 -20.65
C LYS A 210 34.28 0.53 -20.54
N ALA A 211 35.54 0.47 -20.94
CA ALA A 211 36.35 -0.73 -20.84
C ALA A 211 37.72 -0.43 -20.28
N TYR A 212 38.28 -1.38 -19.56
CA TYR A 212 39.69 -1.37 -19.18
C TYR A 212 40.33 -2.72 -19.48
N VAL A 213 41.66 -2.68 -19.59
CA VAL A 213 42.50 -3.87 -19.75
C VAL A 213 43.19 -4.14 -18.42
N ASN A 214 43.27 -5.41 -18.05
CA ASN A 214 44.05 -5.85 -16.92
C ASN A 214 44.97 -7.01 -17.35
N PRO A 215 46.30 -6.80 -17.40
CA PRO A 215 47.25 -7.89 -17.57
C PRO A 215 47.34 -8.70 -16.26
N LEU A 216 46.95 -9.97 -16.32
CA LEU A 216 46.79 -10.85 -15.15
C LEU A 216 48.08 -11.57 -14.76
N THR A 217 48.95 -11.88 -15.73
CA THR A 217 50.22 -12.55 -15.48
C THR A 217 51.35 -11.73 -16.09
N VAL A 218 52.25 -11.26 -15.23
CA VAL A 218 53.44 -10.50 -15.62
C VAL A 218 54.67 -11.31 -15.20
N PRO A 219 55.41 -11.92 -16.13
CA PRO A 219 56.62 -12.64 -15.76
C PRO A 219 57.64 -11.68 -15.14
N THR A 220 58.35 -12.14 -14.12
CA THR A 220 59.29 -11.31 -13.34
C THR A 220 60.41 -10.77 -14.24
N GLY A 221 60.75 -9.48 -14.09
CA GLY A 221 61.84 -8.84 -14.83
C GLY A 221 61.40 -8.08 -16.09
N TYR A 222 60.11 -8.10 -16.44
CA TYR A 222 59.58 -7.35 -17.57
C TYR A 222 58.65 -6.22 -17.14
N THR A 223 58.58 -5.17 -17.96
CA THR A 223 57.54 -4.13 -17.86
C THR A 223 56.54 -4.33 -19.00
N ILE A 224 55.25 -4.34 -18.65
CA ILE A 224 54.16 -4.58 -19.59
C ILE A 224 53.26 -3.35 -19.64
N ASP A 225 53.04 -2.85 -20.86
CA ASP A 225 52.05 -1.83 -21.16
C ASP A 225 50.93 -2.51 -21.96
N ALA A 226 49.67 -2.38 -21.52
CA ALA A 226 48.53 -2.94 -22.24
C ALA A 226 47.44 -1.88 -22.39
N GLN A 227 46.92 -1.70 -23.60
CA GLN A 227 45.89 -0.71 -23.90
C GLN A 227 44.98 -1.15 -25.04
N LEU A 228 43.73 -0.69 -25.01
CA LEU A 228 42.84 -0.80 -26.15
C LEU A 228 43.17 0.32 -27.14
N THR A 229 43.57 -0.03 -28.36
CA THR A 229 43.86 0.97 -29.41
C THR A 229 42.69 1.15 -30.38
N SER A 230 41.77 0.19 -30.40
CA SER A 230 40.48 0.30 -31.08
C SER A 230 39.44 -0.56 -30.36
N THR A 231 38.17 -0.47 -30.78
CA THR A 231 37.10 -1.30 -30.20
C THR A 231 37.37 -2.80 -30.32
N THR A 232 38.22 -3.25 -31.25
CA THR A 232 38.50 -4.67 -31.53
C THR A 232 39.97 -5.05 -31.37
N ASN A 233 40.82 -4.16 -30.86
CA ASN A 233 42.24 -4.40 -30.75
C ASN A 233 42.80 -4.06 -29.38
N LEU A 234 43.35 -5.08 -28.72
CA LEU A 234 44.18 -4.97 -27.53
C LEU A 234 45.66 -4.97 -27.96
N TYR A 235 46.34 -3.86 -27.70
CA TYR A 235 47.78 -3.74 -27.90
C TYR A 235 48.50 -4.06 -26.59
N ILE A 236 49.48 -4.97 -26.66
CA ILE A 236 50.32 -5.32 -25.53
C ILE A 236 51.77 -5.11 -25.94
N ARG A 237 52.51 -4.37 -25.12
CA ARG A 237 53.95 -4.11 -25.28
C ARG A 237 54.71 -4.61 -24.08
N VAL A 238 55.87 -5.22 -24.34
CA VAL A 238 56.80 -5.70 -23.31
C VAL A 238 58.15 -5.04 -23.52
N ARG A 239 58.77 -4.60 -22.43
CA ARG A 239 60.14 -4.07 -22.42
C ARG A 239 61.07 -5.04 -21.70
N GLY A 240 62.27 -5.24 -22.26
CA GLY A 240 63.34 -6.01 -21.64
C GLY A 240 63.39 -7.50 -21.97
N ILE A 241 62.80 -7.96 -23.08
CA ILE A 241 62.81 -9.39 -23.47
C ILE A 241 64.25 -9.85 -23.77
N THR A 242 64.83 -10.66 -22.89
CA THR A 242 66.15 -11.29 -23.05
C THR A 242 66.01 -12.81 -23.24
N GLY A 243 65.51 -13.19 -24.42
CA GLY A 243 65.39 -14.59 -24.87
C GLY A 243 64.07 -15.28 -24.47
N GLY A 244 63.60 -16.18 -25.34
CA GLY A 244 62.37 -16.96 -25.14
C GLY A 244 61.07 -16.24 -25.56
N PHE A 245 59.94 -16.80 -25.14
CA PHE A 245 58.60 -16.20 -25.30
C PHE A 245 58.15 -15.57 -23.97
N VAL A 246 57.41 -14.47 -24.06
CA VAL A 246 56.71 -13.89 -22.90
C VAL A 246 55.22 -14.11 -23.11
N ASP A 247 54.64 -14.94 -22.24
CA ASP A 247 53.20 -15.20 -22.21
C ASP A 247 52.51 -14.30 -21.20
N ILE A 248 51.47 -13.62 -21.66
CA ILE A 248 50.72 -12.65 -20.86
C ILE A 248 49.26 -13.05 -20.90
N SER A 249 48.74 -13.49 -19.75
CA SER A 249 47.31 -13.62 -19.56
C SER A 249 46.70 -12.24 -19.41
N TRP A 250 45.58 -11.99 -20.08
CA TRP A 250 44.91 -10.70 -20.05
C TRP A 250 43.40 -10.86 -19.84
N GLU A 251 42.77 -9.83 -19.31
CA GLU A 251 41.34 -9.63 -19.39
C GLU A 251 41.00 -8.22 -19.88
N VAL A 252 39.91 -8.12 -20.62
CA VAL A 252 39.25 -6.85 -20.96
C VAL A 252 37.86 -6.90 -20.36
N VAL A 253 37.57 -5.94 -19.47
CA VAL A 253 36.29 -5.83 -18.78
C VAL A 253 35.54 -4.62 -19.34
N GLU A 254 34.35 -4.85 -19.91
CA GLU A 254 33.45 -3.80 -20.40
C GLU A 254 32.28 -3.63 -19.42
N PHE A 255 31.85 -2.38 -19.21
CA PHE A 255 30.74 -1.99 -18.35
C PHE A 255 29.57 -1.40 -19.16
N TYR A 256 28.37 -1.44 -18.58
CA TYR A 256 27.15 -0.90 -19.19
C TYR A 256 27.09 0.63 -19.27
#